data_AF-A0A9W4P2C8-F1
#
_entry.id   AF-A0A9W4P2C8-F1
#
_cell.length_a   1.000
_cell.length_b   1.000
_cell.length_c   1.000
_cell.angle_alpha   90.00
_cell.angle_beta   90.00
_cell.angle_gamma   90.00
#
_symmetry.space_group_name_H-M   'P 1'
#
loop_
_entity.id
_entity.type
_entity.pdbx_description
1 polymer ?
#
loop_
_entity_poly.entity_id
_entity_poly.type
_entity_poly.pdbx_seq_one_letter_code
_entity_poly.pdbx_strand_id
1 'polypeptide(L)'
;MHTTPQQILHIEDAPVSDDNPARDDGTLDYERCARLHNYLVAYGWMARNGKDTPDLDALASEKWFFHEANEVEATRERVDAPLNKFLDLIYDPRPPFFYWIDGFVMEPSDEYFIDENEMEEDKERLVLIYRTIADLGGHNLGVVYDQQLNRVSFPMTTDNMESVEPIDEHEEMWFPLETILTQWIYMTRIGKAVPGLPEELPSGEPPTNRSQFYLWSWLPYCDAQIDSTIAAMERYSATVESRMPPGSLLPISAPLFTSAELDAAAVPQDCFIRSLLTRVKTPRFKFIAPGLEVPHDKEAFARR
;
A
#
# COMPACT_ATOMS: atom_id res chain seq x y z
N MET A 1 -8.56 -13.71 22.62
CA MET A 1 -7.28 -13.53 23.36
C MET A 1 -7.29 -12.18 24.06
N HIS A 2 -6.72 -12.05 25.25
CA HIS A 2 -6.49 -10.74 25.89
C HIS A 2 -5.25 -10.10 25.27
N THR A 3 -5.41 -9.51 24.09
CA THR A 3 -4.37 -8.69 23.45
C THR A 3 -4.25 -7.38 24.23
N THR A 4 -3.04 -6.88 24.44
CA THR A 4 -2.76 -5.56 25.03
C THR A 4 -2.52 -4.52 23.94
N PRO A 5 -2.71 -3.21 24.21
CA PRO A 5 -2.45 -2.15 23.22
C PRO A 5 -1.03 -2.17 22.63
N GLN A 6 -0.05 -2.63 23.40
CA GLN A 6 1.33 -2.77 22.91
C GLN A 6 1.47 -3.99 22.00
N GLN A 7 0.83 -5.12 22.35
CA GLN A 7 0.91 -6.34 21.56
C GLN A 7 0.30 -6.19 20.16
N ILE A 8 -0.78 -5.43 19.99
CA ILE A 8 -1.39 -5.19 18.67
C ILE A 8 -0.46 -4.38 17.74
N LEU A 9 0.41 -3.53 18.31
CA LEU A 9 1.39 -2.75 17.54
C LEU A 9 2.70 -3.51 17.29
N HIS A 10 2.97 -4.57 18.06
CA HIS A 10 4.16 -5.40 17.93
C HIS A 10 3.95 -6.47 16.85
N ILE A 11 4.20 -6.08 15.60
CA ILE A 11 4.02 -6.95 14.44
C ILE A 11 5.32 -7.27 13.71
N GLU A 12 6.51 -6.95 14.20
CA GLU A 12 7.75 -7.08 13.39
C GLU A 12 8.03 -8.50 12.87
N ASP A 13 7.52 -9.52 13.53
CA ASP A 13 7.60 -10.94 13.13
C ASP A 13 6.44 -11.40 12.23
N ALA A 14 5.52 -10.51 11.84
CA ALA A 14 4.32 -10.85 11.06
C ALA A 14 4.40 -10.48 9.56
N PRO A 15 4.97 -9.34 9.11
CA PRO A 15 5.09 -9.02 7.69
C PRO A 15 5.77 -10.11 6.87
N VAL A 16 5.30 -10.29 5.64
CA VAL A 16 5.97 -11.11 4.62
C VAL A 16 7.31 -10.50 4.27
N SER A 17 8.36 -11.31 4.36
CA SER A 17 9.74 -10.94 4.02
C SER A 17 10.54 -12.19 3.62
N ASP A 18 11.78 -12.04 3.18
CA ASP A 18 12.65 -13.16 2.84
C ASP A 18 12.89 -14.11 4.03
N ASP A 19 12.98 -13.56 5.25
CA ASP A 19 13.18 -14.33 6.49
C ASP A 19 11.86 -14.88 7.07
N ASN A 20 10.71 -14.41 6.57
CA ASN A 20 9.38 -14.81 7.00
C ASN A 20 8.42 -14.84 5.80
N PRO A 21 8.59 -15.82 4.88
CA PRO A 21 7.88 -15.85 3.61
C PRO A 21 6.37 -16.00 3.81
N ALA A 22 5.60 -15.66 2.77
CA ALA A 22 4.16 -15.93 2.75
C ALA A 22 3.92 -17.45 2.80
N ARG A 23 2.78 -17.86 3.34
CA ARG A 23 2.43 -19.28 3.43
C ARG A 23 2.18 -19.84 2.02
N ASP A 24 2.72 -21.02 1.74
CA ASP A 24 2.69 -21.67 0.43
C ASP A 24 2.03 -23.07 0.44
N ASP A 25 1.51 -23.52 1.59
CA ASP A 25 0.88 -24.84 1.77
C ASP A 25 -0.57 -24.93 1.29
N GLY A 26 -1.08 -23.86 0.66
CA GLY A 26 -2.47 -23.77 0.19
C GLY A 26 -3.50 -23.51 1.28
N THR A 27 -3.08 -23.09 2.48
CA THR A 27 -4.00 -22.72 3.58
C THR A 27 -3.90 -21.24 3.94
N LEU A 28 -4.97 -20.69 4.51
CA LEU A 28 -4.96 -19.32 5.04
C LEU A 28 -4.23 -19.24 6.39
N ASP A 29 -3.23 -18.35 6.49
CA ASP A 29 -2.62 -17.97 7.77
C ASP A 29 -3.50 -16.99 8.55
N TYR A 30 -4.62 -17.48 9.05
CA TYR A 30 -5.64 -16.64 9.68
C TYR A 30 -5.12 -15.85 10.90
N GLU A 31 -4.20 -16.42 11.69
CA GLU A 31 -3.62 -15.73 12.86
C GLU A 31 -2.70 -14.58 12.42
N ARG A 32 -1.82 -14.83 11.44
CA ARG A 32 -0.94 -13.80 10.88
C ARG A 32 -1.74 -12.70 10.19
N CYS A 33 -2.73 -13.07 9.38
CA CYS A 33 -3.62 -12.13 8.72
C CYS A 33 -4.37 -11.26 9.74
N ALA A 34 -4.90 -11.86 10.80
CA ALA A 34 -5.60 -11.11 11.84
C ALA A 34 -4.68 -10.11 12.55
N ARG A 35 -3.43 -10.49 12.85
CA ARG A 35 -2.43 -9.57 13.43
C ARG A 35 -2.15 -8.38 12.52
N LEU A 36 -1.92 -8.62 11.23
CA LEU A 36 -1.64 -7.56 10.25
C LEU A 36 -2.86 -6.64 10.04
N HIS A 37 -4.05 -7.23 9.94
CA HIS A 37 -5.31 -6.47 9.85
C HIS A 37 -5.51 -5.58 11.08
N ASN A 38 -5.42 -6.16 12.28
CA ASN A 38 -5.64 -5.45 13.54
C ASN A 38 -4.63 -4.31 13.75
N TYR A 39 -3.39 -4.47 13.28
CA TYR A 39 -2.43 -3.38 13.26
C TYR A 39 -2.92 -2.19 12.42
N LEU A 40 -3.45 -2.43 11.22
CA LEU A 40 -4.00 -1.36 10.36
C LEU A 40 -5.23 -0.71 10.99
N VAL A 41 -6.12 -1.49 11.62
CA VAL A 41 -7.27 -0.96 12.37
C VAL A 41 -6.81 -0.06 13.52
N ALA A 42 -5.88 -0.53 14.34
CA ALA A 42 -5.33 0.22 15.45
C ALA A 42 -4.64 1.50 14.98
N TYR A 43 -3.87 1.43 13.90
CA TYR A 43 -3.18 2.58 13.31
C TYR A 43 -4.16 3.63 12.80
N GLY A 44 -5.23 3.20 12.10
CA GLY A 44 -6.30 4.09 11.65
C GLY A 44 -7.04 4.75 12.82
N TRP A 45 -7.36 3.99 13.86
CA TRP A 45 -7.99 4.51 15.08
C TRP A 45 -7.11 5.53 15.79
N MET A 46 -5.82 5.22 15.94
CA MET A 46 -4.83 6.12 16.55
C MET A 46 -4.76 7.45 15.83
N ALA A 47 -4.71 7.41 14.49
CA ALA A 47 -4.69 8.61 13.67
C ALA A 47 -5.97 9.46 13.81
N ARG A 48 -7.15 8.83 13.73
CA ARG A 48 -8.45 9.54 13.88
C ARG A 48 -8.57 10.24 15.23
N ASN A 49 -8.04 9.64 16.29
CA ASN A 49 -8.17 10.12 17.66
C ASN A 49 -6.97 10.96 18.13
N GLY A 50 -5.93 11.12 17.31
CA GLY A 50 -4.70 11.82 17.69
C GLY A 50 -4.01 11.17 18.90
N LYS A 51 -3.92 9.84 18.90
CA LYS A 51 -3.36 9.04 20.01
C LYS A 51 -2.17 8.21 19.54
N ASP A 52 -1.19 8.02 20.43
CA ASP A 52 -0.02 7.17 20.19
C ASP A 52 -0.25 5.69 20.58
N THR A 53 -1.36 5.40 21.26
CA THR A 53 -1.71 4.05 21.70
C THR A 53 -3.19 3.78 21.43
N PRO A 54 -3.56 2.59 20.91
CA PRO A 54 -4.95 2.27 20.65
C PRO A 54 -5.71 1.99 21.95
N ASP A 55 -7.00 2.33 21.96
CA ASP A 55 -7.94 1.89 22.99
C ASP A 55 -8.62 0.59 22.51
N LEU A 56 -8.25 -0.53 23.11
CA LEU A 56 -8.76 -1.84 22.70
C LEU A 56 -10.23 -2.06 23.11
N ASP A 57 -10.70 -1.43 24.17
CA ASP A 57 -12.10 -1.52 24.58
C ASP A 57 -12.96 -0.73 23.57
N ALA A 58 -12.48 0.43 23.13
CA ALA A 58 -13.11 1.18 22.05
C ALA A 58 -13.15 0.36 20.75
N LEU A 59 -12.02 -0.20 20.32
CA LEU A 59 -11.96 -1.05 19.11
C LEU A 59 -12.88 -2.28 19.20
N ALA A 60 -12.94 -2.94 20.35
CA ALA A 60 -13.83 -4.10 20.55
C ALA A 60 -15.32 -3.72 20.56
N SER A 61 -15.63 -2.46 20.88
CA SER A 61 -16.99 -1.93 20.88
C SER A 61 -17.45 -1.46 19.50
N GLU A 62 -16.52 -1.22 18.57
CA GLU A 62 -16.84 -0.89 17.18
C GLU A 62 -17.43 -2.12 16.47
N LYS A 63 -18.63 -1.95 15.92
CA LYS A 63 -19.38 -2.99 15.19
C LYS A 63 -19.99 -2.37 13.95
N TRP A 64 -19.17 -2.20 12.92
CA TRP A 64 -19.59 -1.66 11.63
C TRP A 64 -20.14 -2.79 10.75
N PHE A 65 -19.29 -3.74 10.36
CA PHE A 65 -19.69 -4.97 9.70
C PHE A 65 -20.50 -5.89 10.62
N PHE A 66 -20.12 -6.04 11.90
CA PHE A 66 -20.79 -6.96 12.84
C PHE A 66 -22.07 -6.37 13.47
N HIS A 67 -22.71 -5.37 12.86
CA HIS A 67 -23.85 -4.68 13.46
C HIS A 67 -25.13 -5.54 13.47
N GLU A 68 -25.36 -6.35 12.43
CA GLU A 68 -26.55 -7.18 12.29
C GLU A 68 -26.24 -8.68 12.49
N ALA A 69 -26.65 -9.23 13.65
CA ALA A 69 -26.32 -10.61 14.03
C ALA A 69 -26.77 -11.66 13.00
N ASN A 70 -27.91 -11.44 12.33
CA ASN A 70 -28.42 -12.35 11.31
C ASN A 70 -27.54 -12.36 10.04
N GLU A 71 -27.00 -11.20 9.64
CA GLU A 71 -26.10 -11.08 8.47
C GLU A 71 -24.74 -11.73 8.78
N VAL A 72 -24.29 -11.62 10.03
CA VAL A 72 -23.10 -12.32 10.50
C VAL A 72 -23.30 -13.82 10.44
N GLU A 73 -24.35 -14.38 11.04
CA GLU A 73 -24.61 -15.83 11.00
C GLU A 73 -24.71 -16.35 9.56
N ALA A 74 -25.48 -15.68 8.69
CA ALA A 74 -25.58 -16.06 7.28
C ALA A 74 -24.22 -16.00 6.56
N THR A 75 -23.37 -15.03 6.88
CA THR A 75 -22.00 -14.94 6.34
C THR A 75 -21.12 -16.09 6.83
N ARG A 76 -21.23 -16.44 8.12
CA ARG A 76 -20.44 -17.49 8.75
C ARG A 76 -20.73 -18.88 8.18
N GLU A 77 -21.97 -19.14 7.79
CA GLU A 77 -22.38 -20.38 7.14
C GLU A 77 -21.80 -20.55 5.72
N ARG A 78 -21.65 -19.43 5.00
CA ARG A 78 -21.15 -19.39 3.62
C ARG A 78 -19.64 -19.51 3.50
N VAL A 79 -18.89 -19.09 4.51
CA VAL A 79 -17.42 -19.09 4.47
C VAL A 79 -16.77 -20.36 5.03
N ASP A 80 -15.57 -20.67 4.58
CA ASP A 80 -14.75 -21.80 5.02
C ASP A 80 -14.30 -21.67 6.49
N ALA A 81 -13.75 -22.75 7.04
CA ALA A 81 -13.32 -22.76 8.44
C ALA A 81 -12.12 -21.82 8.71
N PRO A 82 -11.08 -21.74 7.86
CA PRO A 82 -9.99 -20.78 8.05
C PRO A 82 -10.45 -19.31 8.08
N LEU A 83 -11.32 -18.89 7.16
CA LEU A 83 -11.83 -17.53 7.09
C LEU A 83 -12.72 -17.20 8.29
N ASN A 84 -13.51 -18.17 8.76
CA ASN A 84 -14.23 -18.06 10.02
C ASN A 84 -13.30 -17.82 11.23
N LYS A 85 -12.16 -18.51 11.30
CA LYS A 85 -11.19 -18.27 12.38
C LYS A 85 -10.52 -16.91 12.27
N PHE A 86 -10.27 -16.41 11.05
CA PHE A 86 -9.78 -15.05 10.83
C PHE A 86 -10.78 -14.02 11.38
N LEU A 87 -12.06 -14.16 11.04
CA LEU A 87 -13.13 -13.30 11.51
C LEU A 87 -13.27 -13.25 13.03
N ASP A 88 -12.98 -14.35 13.73
CA ASP A 88 -13.03 -14.41 15.21
C ASP A 88 -11.91 -13.63 15.90
N LEU A 89 -10.85 -13.27 15.16
CA LEU A 89 -9.65 -12.66 15.70
C LEU A 89 -9.50 -11.18 15.35
N ILE A 90 -10.29 -10.65 14.42
CA ILE A 90 -10.15 -9.27 13.95
C ILE A 90 -11.03 -8.28 14.73
N TYR A 91 -10.57 -7.04 14.78
CA TYR A 91 -11.41 -5.88 15.08
C TYR A 91 -12.07 -5.37 13.81
N ASP A 92 -13.27 -4.82 13.94
CA ASP A 92 -14.01 -4.27 12.81
C ASP A 92 -13.40 -2.93 12.36
N PRO A 93 -12.98 -2.78 11.09
CA PRO A 93 -12.40 -1.53 10.63
C PRO A 93 -13.48 -0.47 10.42
N ARG A 94 -13.41 0.65 11.15
CA ARG A 94 -14.19 1.84 10.77
C ARG A 94 -13.74 2.35 9.39
N PRO A 95 -14.66 2.54 8.42
CA PRO A 95 -14.29 3.04 7.10
C PRO A 95 -13.76 4.49 7.09
N PRO A 96 -12.82 4.84 6.19
CA PRO A 96 -12.07 3.92 5.33
C PRO A 96 -11.02 3.11 6.10
N PHE A 97 -10.83 1.84 5.72
CA PHE A 97 -9.82 0.96 6.29
C PHE A 97 -8.41 1.30 5.81
N PHE A 98 -8.24 1.52 4.51
CA PHE A 98 -6.97 1.90 3.88
C PHE A 98 -7.22 2.84 2.69
N TYR A 99 -6.17 3.40 2.09
CA TYR A 99 -6.31 4.40 1.02
C TYR A 99 -7.23 3.98 -0.14
N TRP A 100 -7.24 2.70 -0.51
CA TRP A 100 -8.15 2.18 -1.54
C TRP A 100 -9.38 1.48 -1.01
N ILE A 101 -9.42 1.17 0.29
CA ILE A 101 -10.36 0.22 0.86
C ILE A 101 -11.29 0.96 1.81
N ASP A 102 -12.60 0.83 1.55
CA ASP A 102 -13.64 1.36 2.42
C ASP A 102 -13.68 0.54 3.71
N GLY A 103 -14.01 -0.74 3.61
CA GLY A 103 -14.12 -1.57 4.79
C GLY A 103 -14.36 -3.02 4.46
N PHE A 104 -14.78 -3.73 5.49
CA PHE A 104 -15.06 -5.16 5.45
C PHE A 104 -16.50 -5.42 5.01
N VAL A 105 -16.73 -6.40 4.11
CA VAL A 105 -18.07 -6.62 3.51
C VAL A 105 -18.51 -8.09 3.39
N MET A 106 -17.59 -9.06 3.22
CA MET A 106 -17.89 -10.50 3.12
C MET A 106 -19.10 -10.86 2.23
N GLU A 107 -19.10 -10.33 1.02
CA GLU A 107 -20.19 -10.54 0.06
C GLU A 107 -19.85 -11.66 -0.93
N PRO A 108 -20.85 -12.44 -1.38
CA PRO A 108 -20.73 -13.29 -2.55
C PRO A 108 -20.16 -12.51 -3.74
N SER A 109 -19.24 -13.12 -4.48
CA SER A 109 -18.67 -12.48 -5.67
C SER A 109 -18.60 -13.38 -6.89
N ASP A 110 -19.06 -14.63 -6.80
CA ASP A 110 -19.09 -15.56 -7.94
C ASP A 110 -19.84 -14.97 -9.15
N GLU A 111 -20.87 -14.15 -8.93
CA GLU A 111 -21.64 -13.51 -10.01
C GLU A 111 -20.82 -12.58 -10.92
N TYR A 112 -19.67 -12.10 -10.44
CA TYR A 112 -18.78 -11.25 -11.22
C TYR A 112 -17.89 -12.08 -12.13
N PHE A 113 -17.65 -13.35 -11.80
CA PHE A 113 -16.68 -14.21 -12.46
C PHE A 113 -17.38 -15.14 -13.47
N ILE A 114 -16.71 -15.37 -14.60
CA ILE A 114 -17.25 -16.17 -15.71
C ILE A 114 -17.04 -17.67 -15.48
N ASP A 115 -16.13 -18.05 -14.56
CA ASP A 115 -15.76 -19.44 -14.30
C ASP A 115 -16.91 -20.26 -13.66
N GLU A 116 -17.30 -21.36 -14.31
CA GLU A 116 -18.43 -22.25 -13.93
C GLU A 116 -18.10 -23.22 -12.78
N ASN A 117 -16.97 -23.02 -12.09
CA ASN A 117 -16.50 -23.91 -11.03
C ASN A 117 -17.20 -23.60 -9.69
N GLU A 118 -18.48 -23.97 -9.61
CA GLU A 118 -19.25 -23.99 -8.37
C GLU A 118 -18.59 -24.96 -7.35
N MET A 119 -18.49 -24.55 -6.09
CA MET A 119 -18.04 -25.45 -5.01
C MET A 119 -19.00 -26.65 -4.87
N GLU A 120 -18.47 -27.83 -4.53
CA GLU A 120 -19.28 -29.06 -4.34
C GLU A 120 -20.31 -29.00 -3.17
N GLU A 121 -20.27 -27.97 -2.30
CA GLU A 121 -21.01 -27.90 -1.03
C GLU A 121 -22.05 -26.75 -0.92
N ASP A 122 -22.61 -26.24 -2.03
CA ASP A 122 -23.55 -25.09 -2.05
C ASP A 122 -22.98 -23.79 -1.43
N LYS A 123 -21.65 -23.67 -1.35
CA LYS A 123 -20.96 -22.45 -0.88
C LYS A 123 -20.46 -21.63 -2.05
N GLU A 124 -20.45 -20.31 -1.89
CA GLU A 124 -19.76 -19.40 -2.79
C GLU A 124 -18.26 -19.77 -2.88
N ARG A 125 -17.67 -19.86 -4.07
CA ARG A 125 -16.20 -20.05 -4.17
C ARG A 125 -15.50 -18.73 -3.88
N LEU A 126 -16.07 -17.62 -4.33
CA LEU A 126 -15.42 -16.31 -4.33
C LEU A 126 -16.14 -15.35 -3.39
N VAL A 127 -15.39 -14.80 -2.43
CA VAL A 127 -15.92 -13.89 -1.40
C VAL A 127 -15.20 -12.55 -1.48
N LEU A 128 -15.94 -11.46 -1.66
CA LEU A 128 -15.40 -10.10 -1.52
C LEU A 128 -15.18 -9.80 -0.04
N ILE A 129 -13.92 -9.75 0.41
CA ILE A 129 -13.59 -9.54 1.82
C ILE A 129 -13.36 -8.06 2.18
N TYR A 130 -12.86 -7.27 1.23
CA TYR A 130 -12.66 -5.82 1.39
C TYR A 130 -13.19 -5.08 0.18
N ARG A 131 -14.02 -4.04 0.37
CA ARG A 131 -14.58 -3.25 -0.72
C ARG A 131 -13.70 -2.05 -1.06
N THR A 132 -13.51 -1.75 -2.35
CA THR A 132 -12.85 -0.52 -2.81
C THR A 132 -13.71 0.71 -2.48
N ILE A 133 -13.08 1.84 -2.14
CA ILE A 133 -13.77 3.12 -1.91
C ILE A 133 -14.54 3.56 -3.15
N ALA A 134 -15.83 3.88 -2.97
CA ALA A 134 -16.73 4.23 -4.07
C ALA A 134 -16.27 5.45 -4.89
N ASP A 135 -15.61 6.42 -4.24
CA ASP A 135 -15.16 7.67 -4.85
C ASP A 135 -13.93 7.52 -5.76
N LEU A 136 -13.29 6.34 -5.79
CA LEU A 136 -12.14 6.08 -6.66
C LEU A 136 -12.54 5.77 -8.10
N GLY A 137 -13.81 5.44 -8.36
CA GLY A 137 -14.30 5.12 -9.70
C GLY A 137 -15.65 4.43 -9.71
N GLY A 138 -16.14 4.10 -10.91
CA GLY A 138 -17.29 3.20 -11.07
C GLY A 138 -16.89 1.73 -10.95
N HIS A 139 -17.87 0.84 -10.80
CA HIS A 139 -17.68 -0.61 -10.86
C HIS A 139 -16.64 -1.17 -9.87
N ASN A 140 -16.62 -0.63 -8.66
CA ASN A 140 -15.71 -1.03 -7.60
C ASN A 140 -15.98 -2.48 -7.17
N LEU A 141 -14.91 -3.26 -7.07
CA LEU A 141 -14.92 -4.63 -6.54
C LEU A 141 -14.19 -4.62 -5.20
N GLY A 142 -12.89 -4.86 -5.22
CA GLY A 142 -12.05 -4.85 -4.03
C GLY A 142 -11.21 -6.12 -3.93
N VAL A 143 -10.93 -6.56 -2.71
CA VAL A 143 -10.15 -7.79 -2.47
C VAL A 143 -11.09 -8.98 -2.46
N VAL A 144 -10.93 -9.85 -3.46
CA VAL A 144 -11.68 -11.09 -3.61
C VAL A 144 -10.85 -12.23 -3.05
N TYR A 145 -11.46 -13.10 -2.25
CA TYR A 145 -10.88 -14.31 -1.68
C TYR A 145 -11.47 -15.54 -2.37
N ASP A 146 -10.61 -16.43 -2.86
CA ASP A 146 -10.97 -17.75 -3.37
C ASP A 146 -10.85 -18.77 -2.23
N GLN A 147 -12.00 -19.31 -1.81
CA GLN A 147 -12.10 -20.29 -0.73
C GLN A 147 -11.46 -21.64 -1.08
N GLN A 148 -11.38 -21.98 -2.37
CA GLN A 148 -10.73 -23.20 -2.84
C GLN A 148 -9.21 -23.06 -2.80
N LEU A 149 -8.69 -21.91 -3.24
CA LEU A 149 -7.24 -21.66 -3.28
C LEU A 149 -6.66 -21.11 -1.97
N ASN A 150 -7.52 -20.63 -1.06
CA ASN A 150 -7.14 -19.88 0.15
C ASN A 150 -6.27 -18.66 -0.17
N ARG A 151 -6.55 -17.99 -1.28
CA ARG A 151 -5.78 -16.86 -1.81
C ARG A 151 -6.69 -15.70 -2.16
N VAL A 152 -6.11 -14.52 -2.30
CA VAL A 152 -6.79 -13.29 -2.65
C VAL A 152 -6.24 -12.67 -3.92
N SER A 153 -7.11 -11.99 -4.65
CA SER A 153 -6.70 -11.02 -5.66
C SER A 153 -7.31 -9.65 -5.37
N PHE A 154 -6.69 -8.59 -5.91
CA PHE A 154 -7.16 -7.21 -5.75
C PHE A 154 -7.28 -6.52 -7.11
N PRO A 155 -8.30 -6.87 -7.92
CA PRO A 155 -8.57 -6.21 -9.19
C PRO A 155 -9.02 -4.75 -9.00
N MET A 156 -9.40 -4.30 -7.80
CA MET A 156 -9.88 -2.94 -7.50
C MET A 156 -11.23 -2.58 -8.14
N THR A 157 -11.43 -2.79 -9.44
CA THR A 157 -12.69 -2.64 -10.19
C THR A 157 -12.98 -3.86 -11.06
N THR A 158 -14.23 -4.02 -11.53
CA THR A 158 -14.59 -5.12 -12.44
C THR A 158 -13.91 -5.01 -13.80
N ASP A 159 -13.49 -3.81 -14.21
CA ASP A 159 -12.76 -3.59 -15.47
C ASP A 159 -11.35 -4.23 -15.45
N ASN A 160 -10.86 -4.63 -14.27
CA ASN A 160 -9.56 -5.28 -14.11
C ASN A 160 -9.66 -6.80 -13.96
N MET A 161 -10.86 -7.38 -14.14
CA MET A 161 -11.09 -8.81 -13.98
C MET A 161 -10.34 -9.66 -15.03
N GLU A 162 -10.12 -9.12 -16.24
CA GLU A 162 -9.30 -9.76 -17.27
C GLU A 162 -7.85 -10.03 -16.83
N SER A 163 -7.37 -9.41 -15.75
CA SER A 163 -6.03 -9.67 -15.20
C SER A 163 -6.00 -10.80 -14.18
N VAL A 164 -7.16 -11.34 -13.77
CA VAL A 164 -7.29 -12.35 -12.72
C VAL A 164 -8.15 -13.55 -13.14
N GLU A 165 -8.77 -13.45 -14.32
CA GLU A 165 -9.61 -14.47 -14.95
C GLU A 165 -9.09 -14.87 -16.33
N PRO A 166 -9.16 -16.15 -16.72
CA PRO A 166 -9.52 -17.31 -15.89
C PRO A 166 -8.52 -17.56 -14.74
N ILE A 167 -8.99 -18.06 -13.59
CA ILE A 167 -8.15 -18.18 -12.39
C ILE A 167 -6.96 -19.12 -12.61
N ASP A 168 -7.17 -20.23 -13.34
CA ASP A 168 -6.15 -21.22 -13.68
C ASP A 168 -5.09 -20.70 -14.67
N GLU A 169 -5.43 -19.70 -15.47
CA GLU A 169 -4.49 -19.02 -16.38
C GLU A 169 -3.75 -17.85 -15.71
N HIS A 170 -4.25 -17.36 -14.57
CA HIS A 170 -3.77 -16.16 -13.86
C HIS A 170 -3.43 -16.39 -12.39
N GLU A 171 -3.05 -17.62 -12.00
CA GLU A 171 -2.71 -17.96 -10.61
C GLU A 171 -1.63 -17.05 -10.00
N GLU A 172 -0.74 -16.45 -10.82
CA GLU A 172 0.28 -15.50 -10.39
C GLU A 172 -0.28 -14.18 -9.84
N MET A 173 -1.56 -13.90 -10.10
CA MET A 173 -2.29 -12.73 -9.63
C MET A 173 -3.12 -13.02 -8.38
N TRP A 174 -3.01 -14.23 -7.83
CA TRP A 174 -3.65 -14.69 -6.60
C TRP A 174 -2.60 -14.96 -5.51
N PHE A 175 -2.66 -14.18 -4.43
CA PHE A 175 -1.64 -14.15 -3.36
C PHE A 175 -2.22 -14.58 -2.01
N PRO A 176 -1.41 -15.10 -1.08
CA PRO A 176 -1.83 -15.24 0.32
C PRO A 176 -2.25 -13.87 0.90
N LEU A 177 -3.31 -13.83 1.72
CA LEU A 177 -3.88 -12.59 2.25
C LEU A 177 -2.85 -11.75 3.04
N GLU A 178 -1.95 -12.41 3.77
CA GLU A 178 -0.87 -11.74 4.50
C GLU A 178 0.05 -10.93 3.59
N THR A 179 0.14 -11.27 2.29
CA THR A 179 0.93 -10.54 1.30
C THR A 179 0.34 -9.16 1.08
N ILE A 180 -0.96 -9.06 0.79
CA ILE A 180 -1.63 -7.78 0.53
C ILE A 180 -1.60 -6.91 1.79
N LEU A 181 -1.93 -7.46 2.96
CA LEU A 181 -1.91 -6.74 4.22
C LEU A 181 -0.49 -6.24 4.56
N THR A 182 0.53 -7.07 4.31
CA THR A 182 1.94 -6.67 4.45
C THR A 182 2.27 -5.49 3.55
N GLN A 183 1.82 -5.50 2.30
CA GLN A 183 2.10 -4.39 1.38
C GLN A 183 1.47 -3.09 1.85
N TRP A 184 0.24 -3.10 2.36
CA TRP A 184 -0.40 -1.88 2.89
C TRP A 184 0.32 -1.34 4.14
N ILE A 185 0.78 -2.24 5.02
CA ILE A 185 1.63 -1.87 6.16
C ILE A 185 2.96 -1.29 5.69
N TYR A 186 3.61 -1.92 4.70
CA TYR A 186 4.85 -1.41 4.13
C TYR A 186 4.66 0.01 3.57
N MET A 187 3.60 0.24 2.80
CA MET A 187 3.26 1.56 2.25
C MET A 187 3.03 2.60 3.35
N THR A 188 2.47 2.19 4.49
CA THR A 188 2.33 3.04 5.67
C THR A 188 3.69 3.36 6.30
N ARG A 189 4.52 2.34 6.52
CA ARG A 189 5.84 2.46 7.17
C ARG A 189 6.81 3.33 6.37
N ILE A 190 6.79 3.26 5.04
CA ILE A 190 7.62 4.11 4.20
C ILE A 190 7.06 5.53 4.03
N GLY A 191 5.88 5.83 4.60
CA GLY A 191 5.23 7.13 4.48
C GLY A 191 4.59 7.40 3.12
N LYS A 192 4.25 6.34 2.36
CA LYS A 192 3.58 6.47 1.07
C LYS A 192 2.07 6.65 1.23
N ALA A 193 1.48 5.83 2.09
CA ALA A 193 0.11 6.00 2.57
C ALA A 193 0.18 6.53 4.00
N VAL A 194 -0.31 7.74 4.23
CA VAL A 194 -0.27 8.38 5.55
C VAL A 194 -1.67 8.75 5.98
N PRO A 195 -1.98 8.78 7.28
CA PRO A 195 -3.20 9.44 7.73
C PRO A 195 -3.14 10.92 7.33
N GLY A 196 -4.17 11.38 6.63
CA GLY A 196 -4.38 12.77 6.25
C GLY A 196 -4.77 13.64 7.43
N LEU A 197 -4.93 14.94 7.16
CA LEU A 197 -5.45 15.88 8.14
C LEU A 197 -6.93 15.55 8.42
N PRO A 198 -7.48 15.89 9.60
CA PRO A 198 -8.91 15.74 9.85
C PRO A 198 -9.76 16.36 8.72
N GLU A 199 -10.92 15.75 8.40
CA GLU A 199 -11.84 16.23 7.35
C GLU A 199 -12.22 17.70 7.51
N GLU A 200 -12.30 18.16 8.75
CA GLU A 200 -12.40 19.58 9.09
C GLU A 200 -11.14 20.00 9.84
N LEU A 201 -10.31 20.82 9.19
CA LEU A 201 -9.30 21.57 9.91
C LEU A 201 -9.98 22.50 10.92
N PRO A 202 -9.36 22.86 12.06
CA PRO A 202 -9.89 23.86 12.98
C PRO A 202 -10.22 25.21 12.31
N SER A 203 -9.66 25.46 11.12
CA SER A 203 -9.92 26.61 10.25
C SER A 203 -11.20 26.51 9.41
N GLY A 204 -11.85 25.34 9.33
CA GLY A 204 -13.00 25.08 8.46
C GLY A 204 -12.65 24.98 6.96
N GLU A 205 -11.35 24.95 6.61
CA GLU A 205 -10.90 24.79 5.24
C GLU A 205 -10.76 23.30 4.89
N PRO A 206 -11.17 22.88 3.68
CA PRO A 206 -10.98 21.51 3.23
C PRO A 206 -9.48 21.19 3.12
N PRO A 207 -9.06 19.94 3.40
CA PRO A 207 -7.66 19.55 3.31
C PRO A 207 -7.08 19.87 1.92
N THR A 208 -5.95 20.56 1.91
CA THR A 208 -5.31 21.09 0.69
C THR A 208 -4.64 20.00 -0.16
N ASN A 209 -4.62 18.75 0.29
CA ASN A 209 -3.94 17.67 -0.40
C ASN A 209 -4.88 16.97 -1.41
N ARG A 210 -4.62 17.17 -2.70
CA ARG A 210 -5.43 16.62 -3.81
C ARG A 210 -5.51 15.09 -3.85
N SER A 211 -4.70 14.39 -3.06
CA SER A 211 -4.68 12.93 -2.94
C SER A 211 -5.09 12.43 -1.56
N GLN A 212 -5.81 13.25 -0.77
CA GLN A 212 -6.45 12.80 0.45
C GLN A 212 -7.86 12.27 0.14
N PHE A 213 -8.12 11.04 0.55
CA PHE A 213 -9.45 10.42 0.56
C PHE A 213 -9.78 10.08 2.01
N TYR A 214 -10.76 10.80 2.58
CA TYR A 214 -11.19 10.61 3.97
C TYR A 214 -9.99 10.67 4.94
N LEU A 215 -9.76 9.60 5.73
CA LEU A 215 -8.65 9.48 6.67
C LEU A 215 -7.29 9.36 5.98
N TRP A 216 -7.19 8.83 4.76
CA TRP A 216 -5.91 8.43 4.19
C TRP A 216 -5.46 9.40 3.09
N SER A 217 -4.18 9.70 3.07
CA SER A 217 -3.50 10.47 2.02
C SER A 217 -2.47 9.60 1.31
N TRP A 218 -2.49 9.64 -0.02
CA TRP A 218 -1.47 9.02 -0.84
C TRP A 218 -0.44 10.05 -1.27
N LEU A 219 0.76 9.99 -0.73
CA LEU A 219 1.80 10.94 -1.09
C LEU A 219 2.33 10.62 -2.50
N PRO A 220 2.55 11.61 -3.37
CA PRO A 220 3.11 11.37 -4.71
C PRO A 220 4.51 10.75 -4.63
N TYR A 221 5.27 11.08 -3.58
CA TYR A 221 6.55 10.47 -3.21
C TYR A 221 6.73 10.54 -1.70
N CYS A 222 7.65 9.73 -1.15
CA CYS A 222 8.08 9.79 0.24
C CYS A 222 9.61 9.78 0.36
N ASP A 223 10.13 10.07 1.54
CA ASP A 223 11.58 10.13 1.79
C ASP A 223 12.28 8.80 1.48
N ALA A 224 11.67 7.67 1.85
CA ALA A 224 12.21 6.35 1.53
C ALA A 224 12.32 6.11 0.01
N GLN A 225 11.37 6.61 -0.78
CA GLN A 225 11.44 6.54 -2.24
C GLN A 225 12.53 7.46 -2.81
N ILE A 226 12.73 8.65 -2.24
CA ILE A 226 13.83 9.54 -2.60
C ILE A 226 15.17 8.86 -2.28
N ASP A 227 15.32 8.30 -1.09
CA ASP A 227 16.54 7.63 -0.63
C ASP A 227 16.90 6.43 -1.51
N SER A 228 15.92 5.59 -1.82
CA SER A 228 16.08 4.45 -2.73
C SER A 228 16.48 4.90 -4.13
N THR A 229 15.87 5.98 -4.65
CA THR A 229 16.22 6.55 -5.96
C THR A 229 17.64 7.08 -5.96
N ILE A 230 18.05 7.82 -4.92
CA ILE A 230 19.43 8.33 -4.79
C ILE A 230 20.40 7.14 -4.79
N ALA A 231 20.14 6.12 -3.98
CA ALA A 231 21.01 4.93 -3.91
C ALA A 231 21.12 4.22 -5.26
N ALA A 232 20.03 4.10 -6.01
CA ALA A 232 20.03 3.53 -7.36
C ALA A 232 20.85 4.38 -8.35
N MET A 233 20.68 5.70 -8.33
CA MET A 233 21.45 6.62 -9.16
C MET A 233 22.95 6.58 -8.83
N GLU A 234 23.32 6.52 -7.54
CA GLU A 234 24.72 6.40 -7.14
C GLU A 234 25.34 5.09 -7.60
N ARG A 235 24.63 3.95 -7.47
CA ARG A 235 25.09 2.65 -8.00
C ARG A 235 25.26 2.68 -9.52
N TYR A 236 24.31 3.30 -10.22
CA TYR A 236 24.39 3.47 -11.67
C TYR A 236 25.60 4.32 -12.06
N SER A 237 25.78 5.50 -11.46
CA SER A 237 26.91 6.39 -11.75
C SER A 237 28.24 5.71 -11.46
N ALA A 238 28.39 5.06 -10.31
CA ALA A 238 29.62 4.32 -9.97
C ALA A 238 29.93 3.21 -11.00
N THR A 239 28.89 2.52 -11.47
CA THR A 239 29.02 1.49 -12.48
C THR A 239 29.48 2.05 -13.83
N VAL A 240 28.92 3.17 -14.27
CA VAL A 240 29.34 3.85 -15.51
C VAL A 240 30.78 4.35 -15.38
N GLU A 241 31.08 5.07 -14.29
CA GLU A 241 32.40 5.65 -14.05
C GLU A 241 33.51 4.59 -14.00
N SER A 242 33.24 3.42 -13.43
CA SER A 242 34.20 2.30 -13.36
C SER A 242 34.61 1.75 -14.73
N ARG A 243 33.80 1.98 -15.76
CA ARG A 243 34.03 1.49 -17.13
C ARG A 243 34.61 2.56 -18.04
N MET A 244 34.72 3.80 -17.57
CA MET A 244 35.25 4.91 -18.36
C MET A 244 36.77 5.01 -18.25
N PRO A 245 37.46 5.50 -19.30
CA PRO A 245 38.88 5.80 -19.22
C PRO A 245 39.15 6.85 -18.13
N PRO A 246 40.23 6.72 -17.33
CA PRO A 246 40.52 7.64 -16.22
C PRO A 246 40.59 9.13 -16.62
N GLY A 247 41.04 9.43 -17.85
CA GLY A 247 41.12 10.79 -18.39
C GLY A 247 39.79 11.38 -18.88
N SER A 248 38.72 10.58 -18.93
CA SER A 248 37.40 11.00 -19.40
C SER A 248 36.45 11.42 -18.26
N LEU A 249 36.85 11.19 -17.00
CA LEU A 249 36.06 11.54 -15.83
C LEU A 249 36.26 13.00 -15.43
N LEU A 250 35.16 13.71 -15.22
CA LEU A 250 35.13 15.06 -14.67
C LEU A 250 35.57 15.06 -13.19
N PRO A 251 36.01 16.21 -12.66
CA PRO A 251 36.34 16.36 -11.24
C PRO A 251 35.15 16.08 -10.32
N ILE A 252 35.42 15.64 -9.10
CA ILE A 252 34.39 15.47 -8.06
C ILE A 252 33.85 16.84 -7.69
N SER A 253 32.52 16.96 -7.66
CA SER A 253 31.81 18.19 -7.27
C SER A 253 30.83 17.91 -6.14
N ALA A 254 30.26 18.99 -5.60
CA ALA A 254 29.15 19.03 -4.67
C ALA A 254 27.89 18.31 -5.25
N PRO A 255 26.73 18.32 -4.55
CA PRO A 255 25.48 17.83 -5.14
C PRO A 255 25.21 18.48 -6.49
N LEU A 256 24.52 17.76 -7.37
CA LEU A 256 24.30 18.18 -8.76
C LEU A 256 23.69 19.59 -8.84
N PHE A 257 22.78 19.91 -7.92
CA PHE A 257 22.25 21.24 -7.72
C PHE A 257 22.15 21.62 -6.24
N THR A 258 22.20 22.91 -5.96
CA THR A 258 21.83 23.53 -4.68
C THR A 258 20.41 24.06 -4.74
N SER A 259 19.78 24.30 -3.59
CA SER A 259 18.43 24.89 -3.54
C SER A 259 18.36 26.23 -4.29
N ALA A 260 19.38 27.09 -4.17
CA ALA A 260 19.41 28.38 -4.85
C ALA A 260 19.47 28.26 -6.38
N GLU A 261 20.18 27.24 -6.90
CA GLU A 261 20.24 26.98 -8.34
C GLU A 261 18.90 26.44 -8.87
N LEU A 262 18.21 25.63 -8.09
CA LEU A 262 16.85 25.16 -8.41
C LEU A 262 15.81 26.28 -8.29
N ASP A 263 16.00 27.22 -7.37
CA ASP A 263 15.16 28.43 -7.26
C ASP A 263 15.32 29.31 -8.48
N ALA A 264 16.55 29.51 -8.95
CA ALA A 264 16.84 30.25 -10.19
C ALA A 264 16.22 29.58 -11.42
N ALA A 265 16.11 28.24 -11.42
CA ALA A 265 15.44 27.46 -12.46
C ALA A 265 13.91 27.33 -12.25
N ALA A 266 13.33 28.08 -11.29
CA ALA A 266 11.90 28.04 -10.95
C ALA A 266 11.35 26.62 -10.64
N VAL A 267 12.20 25.71 -10.15
CA VAL A 267 11.78 24.37 -9.73
C VAL A 267 10.94 24.50 -8.45
N PRO A 268 9.76 23.87 -8.34
CA PRO A 268 8.92 23.96 -7.15
C PRO A 268 9.66 23.54 -5.86
N GLN A 269 9.31 24.17 -4.74
CA GLN A 269 9.93 23.89 -3.43
C GLN A 269 9.58 22.50 -2.90
N ASP A 270 8.34 22.08 -3.07
CA ASP A 270 7.86 20.79 -2.57
C ASP A 270 7.66 19.81 -3.74
N CYS A 271 8.76 19.38 -4.34
CA CYS A 271 8.71 18.38 -5.40
C CYS A 271 9.81 17.32 -5.32
N PHE A 272 9.50 16.15 -5.88
CA PHE A 272 10.40 15.01 -5.92
C PHE A 272 11.75 15.38 -6.54
N ILE A 273 11.73 16.07 -7.68
CA ILE A 273 12.94 16.41 -8.44
C ILE A 273 13.86 17.31 -7.63
N ARG A 274 13.34 18.28 -6.87
CA ARG A 274 14.18 19.10 -5.99
C ARG A 274 14.83 18.27 -4.88
N SER A 275 14.04 17.43 -4.22
CA SER A 275 14.54 16.54 -3.16
C SER A 275 15.61 15.58 -3.66
N LEU A 276 15.46 15.09 -4.89
CA LEU A 276 16.44 14.23 -5.55
C LEU A 276 17.71 15.00 -5.94
N LEU A 277 17.58 16.07 -6.73
CA LEU A 277 18.72 16.77 -7.34
C LEU A 277 19.62 17.49 -6.33
N THR A 278 19.08 17.85 -5.17
CA THR A 278 19.86 18.44 -4.06
C THR A 278 20.70 17.44 -3.28
N ARG A 279 20.45 16.14 -3.47
CA ARG A 279 21.08 15.06 -2.71
C ARG A 279 21.94 14.12 -3.56
N VAL A 280 21.61 13.99 -4.86
CA VAL A 280 22.40 13.17 -5.80
C VAL A 280 23.78 13.78 -6.02
N LYS A 281 24.81 12.93 -5.93
CA LYS A 281 26.19 13.29 -6.31
C LYS A 281 26.28 13.59 -7.79
N THR A 282 27.01 14.65 -8.15
CA THR A 282 27.28 15.00 -9.54
C THR A 282 27.98 13.84 -10.26
N PRO A 283 27.37 13.20 -11.28
CA PRO A 283 28.01 12.12 -12.03
C PRO A 283 29.25 12.62 -12.75
N ARG A 284 30.35 11.87 -12.76
CA ARG A 284 31.62 12.36 -13.34
C ARG A 284 31.71 12.20 -14.85
N PHE A 285 30.62 11.87 -15.51
CA PHE A 285 30.56 11.74 -16.96
C PHE A 285 29.65 12.80 -17.56
N LYS A 286 29.94 13.18 -18.79
CA LYS A 286 29.19 14.23 -19.49
C LYS A 286 27.87 13.71 -20.07
N PHE A 287 27.82 12.47 -20.52
CA PHE A 287 26.66 11.91 -21.22
C PHE A 287 26.23 10.58 -20.60
N ILE A 288 24.93 10.42 -20.33
CA ILE A 288 24.31 9.16 -19.87
C ILE A 288 24.11 8.23 -21.09
N ALA A 289 23.74 8.81 -22.22
CA ALA A 289 23.53 8.13 -23.50
C ALA A 289 23.82 9.10 -24.65
N PRO A 290 23.94 8.63 -25.91
CA PRO A 290 24.06 9.52 -27.06
C PRO A 290 22.92 10.55 -27.10
N GLY A 291 23.25 11.84 -27.02
CA GLY A 291 22.28 12.93 -27.00
C GLY A 291 21.68 13.27 -25.63
N LEU A 292 21.98 12.52 -24.56
CA LEU A 292 21.53 12.78 -23.20
C LEU A 292 22.67 13.25 -22.31
N GLU A 293 22.78 14.56 -22.16
CA GLU A 293 23.81 15.22 -21.35
C GLU A 293 23.40 15.34 -19.87
N VAL A 294 24.34 15.08 -18.97
CA VAL A 294 24.20 15.38 -17.55
C VAL A 294 24.31 16.89 -17.37
N PRO A 295 23.38 17.55 -16.66
CA PRO A 295 23.33 19.01 -16.58
C PRO A 295 24.40 19.57 -15.64
N HIS A 296 25.65 19.56 -16.08
CA HIS A 296 26.81 20.14 -15.38
C HIS A 296 26.82 21.66 -15.42
N ASP A 297 26.26 22.25 -16.47
CA ASP A 297 26.12 23.70 -16.62
C ASP A 297 24.81 24.18 -15.97
N LYS A 298 24.95 24.71 -14.77
CA LYS A 298 23.83 25.13 -13.93
C LYS A 298 23.16 26.41 -14.44
N GLU A 299 23.93 27.31 -15.06
CA GLU A 299 23.39 28.51 -15.69
C GLU A 299 22.63 28.18 -16.98
N ALA A 300 23.09 27.20 -17.76
CA ALA A 300 22.34 26.69 -18.90
C ALA A 300 21.07 25.96 -18.46
N PHE A 301 21.13 25.20 -17.36
CA PHE A 301 19.95 24.56 -16.79
C PHE A 301 18.89 25.58 -16.36
N ALA A 302 19.27 26.63 -15.64
CA ALA A 302 18.33 27.66 -15.15
C ALA A 302 17.72 28.54 -16.25
N ARG A 303 18.28 28.54 -17.47
CA ARG A 303 17.77 29.33 -18.62
C ARG A 303 16.75 28.59 -19.48
N ARG A 304 16.55 27.28 -19.27
CA ARG A 304 15.61 26.45 -20.03
C ARG A 304 14.25 26.45 -19.37
#